data_AF-A0A9W7BEZ5-F1
#
_entry.id   AF-A0A9W7BEZ5-F1
#
_cell.length_a   1.000
_cell.length_b   1.000
_cell.length_c   1.000
_cell.angle_alpha   90.00
_cell.angle_beta   90.00
_cell.angle_gamma   90.00
#
_symmetry.space_group_name_H-M   'P 1'
#
loop_
_entity.id
_entity.type
_entity.pdbx_description
1 polymer ?
#
loop_
_entity_poly.entity_id
_entity_poly.type
_entity_poly.pdbx_seq_one_letter_code
_entity_poly.pdbx_strand_id
1 'polypeptide(L)'
;MKHCTPNQITLGNYLEALECMERGLVLRQHFFGADSEEVWRACKVVGEMCNLLAMTYLQQEDFAMVLELLKKAEILTERDPPGRAVTFNNLACYYRRQGKLHASLQYLQKALKIEGRLEKVDNPADTHLNACAVLSQLGRHQSALEHSQSALILLQEELFNGVNPLQDETTPPKADRIAVLAIAYHNIGVEQEFLKKFDQSLSSYRKGVEVAERYLGPDHR
;
A
#
# COMPACT_ATOMS: atom_id res chain seq x y z
N MET A 1 -25.79 27.96 -0.28
CA MET A 1 -25.88 26.49 -0.32
C MET A 1 -24.49 25.99 -0.69
N LYS A 2 -23.82 25.22 0.19
CA LYS A 2 -22.49 24.66 -0.12
C LYS A 2 -22.69 23.59 -1.19
N HIS A 3 -22.11 23.78 -2.37
CA HIS A 3 -22.12 22.76 -3.42
C HIS A 3 -21.24 21.60 -2.96
N CYS A 4 -21.85 20.46 -2.59
CA CYS A 4 -21.11 19.22 -2.39
C CYS A 4 -20.54 18.78 -3.74
N THR A 5 -19.24 18.46 -3.78
CA THR A 5 -18.62 17.89 -4.97
C THR A 5 -19.11 16.45 -5.16
N PRO A 6 -19.09 15.89 -6.39
CA PRO A 6 -19.45 14.49 -6.61
C PRO A 6 -18.66 13.52 -5.71
N ASN A 7 -17.39 13.83 -5.43
CA ASN A 7 -16.53 13.05 -4.55
C ASN A 7 -17.01 13.07 -3.08
N GLN A 8 -17.55 14.19 -2.60
CA GLN A 8 -18.11 14.29 -1.24
C GLN A 8 -19.42 13.49 -1.10
N ILE A 9 -20.24 13.44 -2.14
CA ILE A 9 -21.48 12.64 -2.16
C ILE A 9 -21.13 11.14 -2.11
N THR A 10 -20.18 10.71 -2.94
CA THR A 10 -19.73 9.31 -2.96
C THR A 10 -19.13 8.91 -1.60
N LEU A 11 -18.32 9.78 -0.98
CA LEU A 11 -17.75 9.53 0.34
C LEU A 11 -18.82 9.45 1.45
N GLY A 12 -19.83 10.31 1.40
CA GLY A 12 -20.99 10.24 2.30
C GLY A 12 -21.71 8.90 2.19
N ASN A 13 -21.95 8.43 0.97
CA ASN A 13 -22.59 7.13 0.74
C ASN A 13 -21.75 5.96 1.29
N TYR A 14 -20.42 6.02 1.18
CA TYR A 14 -19.55 4.99 1.75
C TYR A 14 -19.54 4.99 3.28
N LEU A 15 -19.61 6.16 3.93
CA LEU A 15 -19.76 6.24 5.38
C LEU A 15 -21.10 5.67 5.85
N GLU A 16 -22.20 6.02 5.18
CA GLU A 16 -23.51 5.44 5.48
C GLU A 16 -23.53 3.92 5.29
N ALA A 17 -22.84 3.42 4.25
CA ALA A 17 -22.67 2.00 4.03
C ALA A 17 -21.86 1.36 5.16
N LEU A 18 -20.76 1.98 5.60
CA LEU A 18 -19.95 1.50 6.72
C LEU A 18 -20.79 1.41 8.00
N GLU A 19 -21.58 2.43 8.33
CA GLU A 19 -22.48 2.42 9.49
C GLU A 19 -23.53 1.29 9.40
N CYS A 20 -24.06 1.01 8.20
CA CYS A 20 -24.94 -0.14 7.99
C CYS A 20 -24.21 -1.47 8.23
N MET A 21 -22.98 -1.60 7.73
CA MET A 21 -22.17 -2.81 7.92
C MET A 21 -21.81 -3.02 9.39
N GLU A 22 -21.42 -1.97 10.12
CA GLU A 22 -21.13 -2.01 11.56
C GLU A 22 -22.36 -2.45 12.36
N ARG A 23 -23.55 -1.90 12.08
CA ARG A 23 -24.80 -2.37 12.71
C ARG A 23 -25.09 -3.83 12.38
N GLY A 24 -24.89 -4.23 11.13
CA GLY A 24 -25.03 -5.62 10.71
C GLY A 24 -24.02 -6.57 11.39
N LEU A 25 -22.81 -6.10 11.69
CA LEU A 25 -21.80 -6.85 12.42
C LEU A 25 -22.24 -7.09 13.87
N VAL A 26 -22.77 -6.07 14.55
CA VAL A 26 -23.31 -6.21 15.91
C VAL A 26 -24.43 -7.25 15.97
N LEU A 27 -25.34 -7.23 14.99
CA LEU A 27 -26.42 -8.23 14.91
C LEU A 27 -25.85 -9.64 14.68
N ARG A 28 -24.89 -9.82 13.76
CA ARG A 28 -24.24 -11.12 13.56
C ARG A 28 -23.57 -11.62 14.83
N GLN A 29 -22.88 -10.75 15.56
CA GLN A 29 -22.26 -11.09 16.84
C GLN A 29 -23.29 -11.55 17.87
N HIS A 30 -24.46 -10.90 17.92
CA HIS A 30 -25.55 -11.30 18.81
C HIS A 30 -26.15 -12.67 18.46
N PHE A 31 -26.39 -12.96 17.18
CA PHE A 31 -27.05 -14.20 16.74
C PHE A 31 -26.12 -15.41 16.65
N PHE A 32 -24.89 -15.22 16.19
CA PHE A 32 -23.95 -16.31 15.89
C PHE A 32 -22.80 -16.42 16.91
N GLY A 33 -22.62 -15.42 17.77
CA GLY A 33 -21.50 -15.33 18.70
C GLY A 33 -20.24 -14.73 18.10
N ALA A 34 -19.38 -14.12 18.92
CA ALA A 34 -18.19 -13.38 18.46
C ALA A 34 -17.14 -14.25 17.74
N ASP A 35 -17.12 -15.55 18.04
CA ASP A 35 -16.20 -16.52 17.46
C ASP A 35 -16.79 -17.29 16.26
N SER A 36 -17.89 -16.82 15.69
CA SER A 36 -18.48 -17.43 14.50
C SER A 36 -17.75 -17.02 13.22
N GLU A 37 -17.77 -17.90 12.21
CA GLU A 37 -17.18 -17.62 10.90
C GLU A 37 -17.89 -16.46 10.19
N GLU A 38 -19.21 -16.34 10.37
CA GLU A 38 -20.03 -15.25 9.85
C GLU A 38 -19.58 -13.89 10.41
N VAL A 39 -19.23 -13.84 11.69
CA VAL A 39 -18.70 -12.63 12.33
C VAL A 39 -17.32 -12.32 11.77
N TRP A 40 -16.42 -13.30 11.61
CA TRP A 40 -15.09 -13.04 11.06
C TRP A 40 -15.13 -12.55 9.61
N ARG A 41 -15.99 -13.15 8.78
CA ARG A 41 -16.21 -12.66 7.40
C ARG A 41 -16.72 -11.22 7.40
N ALA A 42 -17.65 -10.89 8.29
CA ALA A 42 -18.15 -9.52 8.42
C ALA A 42 -17.07 -8.55 8.92
N CYS A 43 -16.28 -8.93 9.92
CA CYS A 43 -15.15 -8.14 10.41
C CYS A 43 -14.14 -7.84 9.29
N LYS A 44 -13.81 -8.84 8.48
CA LYS A 44 -12.93 -8.67 7.32
C LYS A 44 -13.46 -7.59 6.36
N VAL A 45 -14.72 -7.70 5.93
CA VAL A 45 -15.33 -6.74 5.00
C VAL A 45 -15.39 -5.33 5.60
N VAL A 46 -15.77 -5.20 6.87
CA VAL A 46 -15.77 -3.89 7.55
C VAL A 46 -14.35 -3.33 7.66
N GLY A 47 -13.35 -4.17 7.96
CA GLY A 47 -11.94 -3.79 8.02
C GLY A 47 -11.39 -3.30 6.68
N GLU A 48 -11.72 -3.97 5.57
CA GLU A 48 -11.39 -3.55 4.21
C GLU A 48 -12.00 -2.19 3.87
N MET A 49 -13.27 -1.97 4.22
CA MET A 49 -13.94 -0.67 4.01
C MET A 49 -13.31 0.45 4.85
N CYS A 50 -12.96 0.18 6.10
CA CYS A 50 -12.22 1.13 6.94
C CYS A 50 -10.88 1.51 6.34
N ASN A 51 -10.12 0.55 5.81
CA ASN A 51 -8.84 0.79 5.15
C ASN A 51 -8.98 1.66 3.89
N LEU A 52 -9.98 1.37 3.05
CA LEU A 52 -10.25 2.14 1.85
C LEU A 52 -10.58 3.60 2.20
N LEU A 53 -11.53 3.81 3.12
CA LEU A 53 -11.96 5.14 3.53
C LEU A 53 -10.84 5.92 4.20
N ALA A 54 -10.04 5.26 5.04
CA ALA A 54 -8.87 5.88 5.65
C ALA A 54 -7.91 6.44 4.60
N MET A 55 -7.65 5.73 3.51
CA MET A 55 -6.77 6.24 2.46
C MET A 55 -7.40 7.41 1.68
N THR A 56 -8.71 7.41 1.48
CA THR A 56 -9.43 8.56 0.91
C THR A 56 -9.36 9.80 1.81
N TYR A 57 -9.55 9.65 3.11
CA TYR A 57 -9.41 10.75 4.07
C TYR A 57 -7.97 11.21 4.24
N LEU A 58 -6.99 10.31 4.09
CA LEU A 58 -5.58 10.68 4.14
C LEU A 58 -5.19 11.61 2.98
N GLN A 59 -5.79 11.44 1.81
CA GLN A 59 -5.63 12.35 0.67
C GLN A 59 -6.26 13.73 0.92
N GLN A 60 -7.29 13.80 1.77
CA GLN A 60 -7.95 15.04 2.18
C GLN A 60 -7.32 15.67 3.43
N GLU A 61 -6.27 15.04 3.97
CA GLU A 61 -5.57 15.46 5.19
C GLU A 61 -6.46 15.52 6.45
N ASP A 62 -7.58 14.79 6.46
CA ASP A 62 -8.40 14.61 7.67
C ASP A 62 -7.80 13.52 8.56
N PHE A 63 -6.72 13.87 9.26
CA PHE A 63 -5.96 12.93 10.08
C PHE A 63 -6.75 12.34 11.25
N ALA A 64 -7.81 13.01 11.72
CA ALA A 64 -8.63 12.50 12.81
C ALA A 64 -9.45 11.30 12.34
N MET A 65 -10.15 11.44 11.22
CA MET A 65 -10.92 10.35 10.62
C MET A 65 -10.03 9.19 10.19
N VAL A 66 -8.87 9.46 9.61
CA VAL A 66 -7.91 8.41 9.22
C VAL A 66 -7.54 7.54 10.41
N LEU A 67 -7.15 8.15 11.54
CA LEU A 67 -6.70 7.39 12.70
C LEU A 67 -7.85 6.58 13.30
N GLU A 68 -9.06 7.13 13.38
CA GLU A 68 -10.23 6.41 13.86
C GLU A 68 -10.49 5.15 13.02
N LEU A 69 -10.59 5.31 11.69
CA LEU A 69 -10.86 4.22 10.76
C LEU A 69 -9.77 3.15 10.80
N LEU A 70 -8.49 3.55 10.82
CA LEU A 70 -7.38 2.58 10.89
C LEU A 70 -7.29 1.86 12.23
N LYS A 71 -7.67 2.51 13.34
CA LYS A 71 -7.75 1.84 14.65
C LYS A 71 -8.89 0.84 14.70
N LYS A 72 -10.04 1.16 14.09
CA LYS A 72 -11.13 0.18 13.90
C LYS A 72 -10.65 -1.00 13.04
N ALA A 73 -10.03 -0.74 11.89
CA ALA A 73 -9.48 -1.78 11.02
C ALA A 73 -8.45 -2.67 11.74
N GLU A 74 -7.58 -2.10 12.59
CA GLU A 74 -6.55 -2.84 13.34
C GLU A 74 -7.16 -3.89 14.29
N ILE A 75 -8.33 -3.60 14.86
CA ILE A 75 -9.09 -4.51 15.71
C ILE A 75 -9.82 -5.55 14.85
N LEU A 76 -10.54 -5.10 13.82
CA LEU A 76 -11.37 -5.97 12.98
C LEU A 76 -10.57 -7.01 12.19
N THR A 77 -9.34 -6.68 11.81
CA THR A 77 -8.44 -7.55 11.06
C THR A 77 -7.58 -8.46 11.96
N GLU A 78 -7.86 -8.55 13.26
CA GLU A 78 -7.03 -9.32 14.19
C GLU A 78 -6.87 -10.80 13.77
N ARG A 79 -7.95 -11.41 13.25
CA ARG A 79 -7.99 -12.79 12.74
C ARG A 79 -7.87 -12.90 11.22
N ASP A 80 -7.56 -11.81 10.54
CA ASP A 80 -7.35 -11.77 9.09
C ASP A 80 -5.92 -11.28 8.79
N PRO A 81 -4.90 -12.17 8.82
CA PRO A 81 -3.52 -11.74 8.65
C PRO A 81 -3.26 -10.91 7.38
N PRO A 82 -3.78 -11.27 6.19
CA PRO A 82 -3.65 -10.43 4.99
C PRO A 82 -4.22 -9.00 5.19
N GLY A 83 -5.46 -8.86 5.66
CA GLY A 83 -6.06 -7.54 5.92
C GLY A 83 -5.34 -6.76 7.03
N ARG A 84 -4.75 -7.46 8.00
CA ARG A 84 -3.96 -6.84 9.06
C ARG A 84 -2.65 -6.26 8.54
N ALA A 85 -1.99 -6.94 7.60
CA ALA A 85 -0.80 -6.42 6.93
C ALA A 85 -1.11 -5.11 6.18
N VAL A 86 -2.21 -5.09 5.41
CA VAL A 86 -2.70 -3.88 4.72
C VAL A 86 -2.97 -2.75 5.72
N THR A 87 -3.66 -3.06 6.82
CA THR A 87 -3.95 -2.07 7.87
C THR A 87 -2.69 -1.48 8.49
N PHE A 88 -1.69 -2.31 8.76
CA PHE A 88 -0.39 -1.85 9.28
C PHE A 88 0.37 -1.00 8.26
N ASN A 89 0.32 -1.34 6.97
CA ASN A 89 0.90 -0.49 5.93
C ASN A 89 0.20 0.88 5.86
N ASN A 90 -1.13 0.93 5.94
CA ASN A 90 -1.89 2.18 5.97
C ASN A 90 -1.59 3.03 7.22
N LEU A 91 -1.48 2.39 8.40
CA LEU A 91 -1.04 3.07 9.63
C LEU A 91 0.36 3.66 9.48
N ALA A 92 1.26 2.95 8.79
CA ALA A 92 2.57 3.51 8.48
C ALA A 92 2.47 4.75 7.58
N CYS A 93 1.69 4.70 6.50
CA CYS A 93 1.43 5.87 5.66
C CYS A 93 0.91 7.07 6.46
N TYR A 94 -0.05 6.84 7.38
CA TYR A 94 -0.55 7.86 8.30
C TYR A 94 0.56 8.44 9.18
N TYR A 95 1.35 7.60 9.86
CA TYR A 95 2.43 8.08 10.73
C TYR A 95 3.54 8.80 9.95
N ARG A 96 3.86 8.36 8.74
CA ARG A 96 4.81 9.04 7.84
C ARG A 96 4.31 10.45 7.49
N ARG A 97 3.04 10.59 7.11
CA ARG A 97 2.41 11.89 6.81
C ARG A 97 2.43 12.84 8.02
N GLN A 98 2.30 12.30 9.23
CA GLN A 98 2.40 13.05 10.48
C GLN A 98 3.86 13.30 10.95
N GLY A 99 4.87 12.96 10.15
CA GLY A 99 6.29 13.11 10.51
C GLY A 99 6.80 12.14 11.58
N LYS A 100 5.98 11.17 12.01
CA LYS A 100 6.31 10.17 13.04
C LYS A 100 7.00 8.96 12.42
N LEU A 101 8.20 9.16 11.87
CA LEU A 101 8.91 8.19 11.04
C LEU A 101 9.23 6.88 11.76
N HIS A 102 9.62 6.92 13.05
CA HIS A 102 9.89 5.69 13.81
C HIS A 102 8.63 4.84 14.03
N ALA A 103 7.49 5.47 14.31
CA ALA A 103 6.21 4.75 14.43
C ALA A 103 5.81 4.14 13.09
N SER A 104 5.99 4.90 11.99
CA SER A 104 5.78 4.39 10.64
C SER A 104 6.61 3.14 10.35
N LEU A 105 7.90 3.18 10.68
CA LEU A 105 8.80 2.05 10.45
C LEU A 105 8.39 0.82 11.28
N GLN A 106 7.98 0.99 12.54
CA GLN A 106 7.49 -0.11 13.37
C GLN A 106 6.26 -0.79 12.75
N TYR A 107 5.32 -0.02 12.20
CA TYR A 107 4.15 -0.58 11.53
C TYR A 107 4.51 -1.31 10.23
N LEU A 108 5.45 -0.79 9.43
CA LEU A 108 5.96 -1.49 8.24
C LEU A 108 6.65 -2.80 8.60
N GLN A 109 7.44 -2.83 9.67
CA GLN A 109 8.06 -4.07 10.16
C GLN A 109 7.01 -5.10 10.60
N LYS A 110 5.91 -4.67 11.21
CA LYS A 110 4.80 -5.56 11.56
C LYS A 110 4.10 -6.10 10.30
N ALA A 111 3.87 -5.26 9.29
CA ALA A 111 3.29 -5.68 8.01
C ALA A 111 4.18 -6.73 7.32
N LEU A 112 5.46 -6.42 7.10
CA LEU A 112 6.44 -7.33 6.48
C LEU A 112 6.56 -8.67 7.22
N LYS A 113 6.49 -8.66 8.56
CA LYS A 113 6.52 -9.88 9.36
C LYS A 113 5.30 -10.78 9.13
N ILE A 114 4.13 -10.19 8.87
CA ILE A 114 2.93 -10.94 8.53
C ILE A 114 3.06 -11.45 7.10
N GLU A 115 3.39 -10.57 6.15
CA GLU A 115 3.54 -10.90 4.73
C GLU A 115 4.54 -12.04 4.50
N GLY A 116 5.67 -12.05 5.22
CA GLY A 116 6.67 -13.13 5.12
C GLY A 116 6.20 -14.50 5.66
N ARG A 117 4.99 -14.60 6.21
CA ARG A 117 4.36 -15.86 6.64
C ARG A 117 3.19 -16.27 5.76
N LEU A 118 2.79 -15.43 4.81
CA LEU A 118 1.69 -15.70 3.90
C LEU A 118 2.21 -16.42 2.66
N GLU A 119 1.43 -17.38 2.16
CA GLU A 119 1.74 -18.04 0.87
C GLU A 119 1.54 -17.09 -0.31
N LYS A 120 0.60 -16.15 -0.17
CA LYS A 120 0.26 -15.13 -1.17
C LYS A 120 0.07 -13.80 -0.48
N VAL A 121 0.71 -12.78 -1.05
CA VAL A 121 0.62 -11.39 -0.60
C VAL A 121 0.17 -10.58 -1.80
N ASP A 122 -0.85 -9.76 -1.61
CA ASP A 122 -1.26 -8.80 -2.63
C ASP A 122 -0.29 -7.62 -2.65
N ASN A 123 0.31 -7.33 -3.80
CA ASN A 123 1.25 -6.22 -4.02
C ASN A 123 2.41 -6.13 -3.00
N PRO A 124 3.22 -7.19 -2.79
CA PRO A 124 4.26 -7.24 -1.75
C PRO A 124 5.33 -6.15 -1.90
N ALA A 125 5.52 -5.61 -3.11
CA ALA A 125 6.46 -4.52 -3.38
C ALA A 125 6.09 -3.21 -2.66
N ASP A 126 4.81 -2.95 -2.41
CA ASP A 126 4.33 -1.66 -1.92
C ASP A 126 4.79 -1.42 -0.46
N THR A 127 4.74 -2.46 0.38
CA THR A 127 5.24 -2.42 1.77
C THR A 127 6.74 -2.14 1.79
N HIS A 128 7.51 -2.73 0.87
CA HIS A 128 8.93 -2.48 0.71
C HIS A 128 9.23 -1.04 0.25
N LEU A 129 8.49 -0.50 -0.72
CA LEU A 129 8.67 0.90 -1.16
C LEU A 129 8.34 1.90 -0.05
N ASN A 130 7.31 1.63 0.75
CA ASN A 130 7.01 2.46 1.92
C ASN A 130 8.12 2.39 2.98
N ALA A 131 8.71 1.21 3.20
CA ALA A 131 9.89 1.06 4.06
C ALA A 131 11.10 1.82 3.53
N CYS A 132 11.39 1.75 2.23
CA CYS A 132 12.43 2.56 1.61
C CYS A 132 12.23 4.05 1.90
N ALA A 133 11.04 4.59 1.59
CA ALA A 133 10.76 6.00 1.77
C ALA A 133 10.94 6.46 3.23
N VAL A 134 10.47 5.68 4.20
CA VAL A 134 10.63 6.00 5.63
C VAL A 134 12.08 5.92 6.08
N LEU A 135 12.82 4.90 5.64
CA LEU A 135 14.24 4.73 5.97
C LEU A 135 15.10 5.83 5.35
N SER A 136 14.79 6.24 4.13
CA SER A 136 15.43 7.36 3.43
C SER A 136 15.26 8.67 4.22
N GLN A 137 14.03 8.97 4.65
CA GLN A 137 13.75 10.16 5.49
C GLN A 137 14.44 10.10 6.87
N LEU A 138 14.78 8.90 7.35
CA LEU A 138 15.57 8.69 8.56
C LEU A 138 17.09 8.72 8.32
N GLY A 139 17.55 8.97 7.08
CA GLY A 139 18.97 8.95 6.70
C GLY A 139 19.59 7.55 6.63
N ARG A 140 18.77 6.49 6.66
CA ARG A 140 19.22 5.09 6.64
C ARG A 140 19.30 4.55 5.21
N HIS A 141 20.08 5.22 4.38
CA HIS A 141 20.12 5.03 2.92
C HIS A 141 20.48 3.60 2.47
N GLN A 142 21.38 2.92 3.19
CA GLN A 142 21.74 1.54 2.84
C GLN A 142 20.56 0.57 3.05
N SER A 143 19.84 0.68 4.18
CA SER A 143 18.63 -0.12 4.41
C SER A 143 17.49 0.28 3.47
N ALA A 144 17.36 1.57 3.13
CA ALA A 144 16.37 2.03 2.16
C ALA A 144 16.62 1.41 0.78
N LEU A 145 17.88 1.40 0.32
CA LEU A 145 18.30 0.76 -0.92
C LEU A 145 17.94 -0.73 -0.95
N GLU A 146 18.20 -1.47 0.12
CA GLU A 146 17.84 -2.89 0.23
C GLU A 146 16.34 -3.12 0.04
N HIS A 147 15.49 -2.33 0.70
CA HIS A 147 14.05 -2.45 0.55
C HIS A 147 13.58 -2.10 -0.87
N SER A 148 14.15 -1.05 -1.47
CA SER A 148 13.87 -0.68 -2.86
C SER A 148 14.29 -1.76 -3.87
N GLN A 149 15.42 -2.44 -3.62
CA GLN A 149 15.85 -3.59 -4.44
C GLN A 149 14.92 -4.79 -4.28
N SER A 150 14.45 -5.10 -3.06
CA SER A 150 13.44 -6.14 -2.86
C SER A 150 12.14 -5.82 -3.60
N ALA A 151 11.66 -4.58 -3.53
CA ALA A 151 10.48 -4.15 -4.27
C ALA A 151 10.66 -4.30 -5.79
N LEU A 152 11.83 -3.91 -6.32
CA LEU A 152 12.16 -4.07 -7.73
C LEU A 152 12.08 -5.54 -8.17
N ILE A 153 12.67 -6.46 -7.40
CA ILE A 153 12.64 -7.89 -7.70
C ILE A 153 11.19 -8.39 -7.74
N LEU A 154 10.41 -8.09 -6.69
CA LEU A 154 9.01 -8.50 -6.60
C LEU A 154 8.17 -7.99 -7.78
N LEU A 155 8.37 -6.73 -8.20
CA LEU A 155 7.68 -6.15 -9.34
C LEU A 155 8.09 -6.81 -10.66
N GLN A 156 9.37 -7.13 -10.82
CA GLN A 156 9.84 -7.84 -12.00
C GLN A 156 9.27 -9.25 -12.08
N GLU A 157 9.21 -9.97 -10.95
CA GLU A 157 8.58 -11.28 -10.89
C GLU A 157 7.08 -11.19 -11.21
N GLU A 158 6.36 -10.24 -10.62
CA GLU A 158 4.93 -10.02 -10.87
C GLU A 158 4.63 -9.73 -12.35
N LEU A 159 5.47 -8.90 -12.99
CA LEU A 159 5.22 -8.43 -14.36
C LEU A 159 5.77 -9.36 -15.44
N PHE A 160 6.85 -10.09 -15.15
CA PHE A 160 7.63 -10.79 -16.18
C PHE A 160 7.81 -12.29 -15.93
N ASN A 161 7.58 -12.83 -14.72
CA ASN A 161 7.60 -14.30 -14.53
C ASN A 161 6.32 -15.01 -15.04
N GLY A 162 5.34 -14.27 -15.56
CA GLY A 162 4.21 -14.80 -16.32
C GLY A 162 4.37 -14.72 -17.85
N VAL A 163 5.44 -14.09 -18.35
CA VAL A 163 5.65 -13.84 -19.78
C VAL A 163 7.01 -14.39 -20.18
N ASN A 164 6.98 -15.51 -20.90
CA ASN A 164 8.13 -15.97 -21.67
C ASN A 164 8.53 -14.79 -22.59
N PRO A 165 9.76 -14.23 -22.53
CA PRO A 165 10.13 -12.97 -23.20
C PRO A 165 10.01 -12.95 -24.73
N LEU A 166 9.52 -14.03 -25.33
CA LEU A 166 9.41 -14.25 -26.76
C LEU A 166 8.00 -14.67 -27.23
N GLN A 167 6.98 -14.79 -26.36
CA GLN A 167 5.70 -15.38 -26.80
C GLN A 167 4.39 -14.75 -26.36
N ASP A 168 4.35 -13.65 -25.60
CA ASP A 168 3.05 -13.00 -25.39
C ASP A 168 3.12 -11.47 -25.26
N GLU A 169 3.19 -10.79 -26.41
CA GLU A 169 3.02 -9.33 -26.52
C GLU A 169 1.55 -8.90 -26.36
N THR A 170 0.59 -9.83 -26.15
CA THR A 170 -0.84 -9.53 -26.32
C THR A 170 -1.54 -9.01 -25.06
N THR A 171 -0.94 -9.16 -23.88
CA THR A 171 -1.49 -8.58 -22.64
C THR A 171 -0.53 -7.54 -22.07
N PRO A 172 -0.79 -6.24 -22.26
CA PRO A 172 0.08 -5.21 -21.73
C PRO A 172 0.14 -5.30 -20.20
N PRO A 173 1.33 -5.16 -19.59
CA PRO A 173 1.45 -5.11 -18.13
C PRO A 173 0.59 -3.96 -17.57
N LYS A 174 0.00 -4.18 -16.39
CA LYS A 174 -0.89 -3.18 -15.74
C LYS A 174 -0.12 -1.86 -15.59
N ALA A 175 -0.63 -0.79 -16.20
CA ALA A 175 0.01 0.53 -16.21
C ALA A 175 0.39 1.01 -14.80
N ASP A 176 -0.49 0.80 -13.81
CA ASP A 176 -0.22 1.14 -12.41
C ASP A 176 1.01 0.44 -11.85
N ARG A 177 1.20 -0.86 -12.15
CA ARG A 177 2.35 -1.64 -11.66
C ARG A 177 3.65 -1.26 -12.37
N ILE A 178 3.56 -0.87 -13.64
CA ILE A 178 4.69 -0.30 -14.38
C ILE A 178 5.12 1.04 -13.79
N ALA A 179 4.18 1.90 -13.41
CA ALA A 179 4.49 3.14 -12.71
C ALA A 179 5.20 2.87 -11.37
N VAL A 180 4.72 1.87 -10.62
CA VAL A 180 5.39 1.44 -9.36
C VAL A 180 6.79 0.88 -9.62
N LEU A 181 7.01 0.15 -10.73
CA LEU A 181 8.34 -0.31 -11.16
C LEU A 181 9.28 0.86 -11.48
N ALA A 182 8.81 1.88 -12.18
CA ALA A 182 9.58 3.09 -12.43
C ALA A 182 9.93 3.84 -11.12
N ILE A 183 8.99 3.91 -10.17
CA ILE A 183 9.22 4.47 -8.83
C ILE A 183 10.29 3.67 -8.08
N ALA A 184 10.30 2.34 -8.17
CA ALA A 184 11.33 1.51 -7.54
C ALA A 184 12.72 1.84 -8.09
N TYR A 185 12.87 1.95 -9.41
CA TYR A 185 14.13 2.38 -10.03
C TYR A 185 14.57 3.78 -9.61
N HIS A 186 13.61 4.72 -9.54
CA HIS A 186 13.87 6.07 -9.07
C HIS A 186 14.39 6.07 -7.61
N ASN A 187 13.71 5.37 -6.71
CA ASN A 187 14.13 5.28 -5.31
C ASN A 187 15.53 4.64 -5.17
N ILE A 188 15.85 3.60 -5.94
CA ILE A 188 17.20 3.03 -5.98
C ILE A 188 18.23 4.09 -6.40
N GLY A 189 17.92 4.87 -7.43
CA GLY A 189 18.78 5.95 -7.90
C GLY A 189 19.04 7.01 -6.82
N VAL A 190 17.98 7.43 -6.12
CA VAL A 190 18.06 8.41 -5.01
C VAL A 190 18.95 7.88 -3.89
N GLU A 191 18.72 6.65 -3.42
CA GLU A 191 19.53 6.07 -2.34
C GLU A 191 20.99 5.89 -2.76
N GLN A 192 21.25 5.56 -4.03
CA GLN A 192 22.61 5.49 -4.56
C GLN A 192 23.31 6.85 -4.60
N GLU A 193 22.60 7.96 -4.84
CA GLU A 193 23.17 9.32 -4.76
C GLU A 193 23.58 9.66 -3.33
N PHE A 194 22.71 9.40 -2.35
CA PHE A 194 23.05 9.59 -0.93
C PHE A 194 24.26 8.76 -0.50
N LEU A 195 24.42 7.57 -1.09
CA LEU A 195 25.58 6.69 -0.87
C LEU A 195 26.79 7.03 -1.76
N LYS A 196 26.75 8.10 -2.55
CA LYS A 196 27.81 8.57 -3.47
C LYS A 196 28.19 7.55 -4.57
N LYS A 197 27.25 6.67 -4.95
CA LYS A 197 27.39 5.68 -6.02
C LYS A 197 26.83 6.21 -7.34
N PHE A 198 27.40 7.31 -7.84
CA PHE A 198 26.82 8.09 -8.95
C PHE A 198 26.64 7.30 -10.26
N ASP A 199 27.61 6.46 -10.64
CA ASP A 199 27.50 5.65 -11.86
C ASP A 199 26.33 4.66 -11.81
N GLN A 200 26.11 4.07 -10.63
CA GLN A 200 24.99 3.15 -10.41
C GLN A 200 23.66 3.92 -10.40
N SER A 201 23.62 5.08 -9.75
CA SER A 201 22.44 5.94 -9.69
C SER A 201 21.95 6.34 -11.09
N LEU A 202 22.88 6.80 -11.95
CA LEU A 202 22.56 7.16 -13.32
C LEU A 202 21.99 5.97 -14.11
N SER A 203 22.53 4.76 -13.91
CA SER A 203 22.00 3.55 -14.52
C SER A 203 20.58 3.24 -14.03
N SER A 204 20.32 3.36 -12.73
CA SER A 204 19.00 3.14 -12.13
C SER A 204 17.97 4.12 -12.66
N TYR A 205 18.27 5.41 -12.72
CA TYR A 205 17.36 6.41 -13.27
C TYR A 205 17.06 6.17 -14.75
N ARG A 206 18.08 5.86 -15.56
CA ARG A 206 17.89 5.53 -16.98
C ARG A 206 16.94 4.36 -17.17
N LYS A 207 17.08 3.30 -16.38
CA LYS A 207 16.16 2.15 -16.43
C LYS A 207 14.73 2.52 -16.04
N GLY A 208 14.56 3.38 -15.03
CA GLY A 208 13.24 3.88 -14.63
C GLY A 208 12.54 4.64 -15.76
N VAL A 209 13.28 5.54 -16.43
CA VAL A 209 12.77 6.28 -17.60
C VAL A 209 12.47 5.35 -18.77
N GLU A 210 13.38 4.43 -19.10
CA GLU A 210 13.20 3.46 -20.19
C GLU A 210 11.93 2.62 -19.99
N VAL A 211 11.69 2.14 -18.77
CA VAL A 211 10.47 1.39 -18.43
C VAL A 211 9.22 2.26 -18.59
N ALA A 212 9.25 3.50 -18.10
CA ALA A 212 8.11 4.41 -18.22
C ALA A 212 7.81 4.74 -19.69
N GLU A 213 8.82 5.12 -20.48
CA GLU A 213 8.66 5.46 -21.90
C GLU A 213 8.16 4.27 -22.73
N ARG A 214 8.70 3.07 -22.48
CA ARG A 214 8.37 1.86 -23.25
C ARG A 214 6.93 1.39 -23.02
N TYR A 215 6.42 1.50 -21.80
CA TYR A 215 5.18 0.84 -21.39
C TYR A 215 4.04 1.81 -21.06
N LEU A 216 4.33 3.07 -20.69
CA LEU A 216 3.32 4.10 -20.39
C LEU A 216 3.21 5.15 -21.51
N GLY A 217 4.17 5.17 -22.43
CA GLY A 217 4.24 6.13 -23.54
C GLY A 217 4.88 7.47 -23.15
N PRO A 218 5.24 8.30 -24.15
CA PRO A 218 6.00 9.53 -23.95
C PRO A 218 5.21 10.66 -23.27
N ASP A 219 3.88 10.55 -23.20
CA ASP A 219 2.99 11.58 -22.64
C ASP A 219 2.66 11.36 -21.15
N HIS A 220 3.15 10.29 -20.53
CA HIS A 220 2.93 10.00 -19.11
C HIS A 220 3.85 10.88 -18.23
N ARG A 221 3.44 12.14 -18.03
CA ARG A 221 4.11 13.12 -17.15
C ARG A 221 3.52 13.20 -15.76
#